data_AF-A0A6B3EFH5-F1
#
_entry.id   AF-A0A6B3EFH5-F1
#
_cell.length_a   1.000
_cell.length_b   1.000
_cell.length_c   1.000
_cell.angle_alpha   90.00
_cell.angle_beta   90.00
_cell.angle_gamma   90.00
#
_symmetry.space_group_name_H-M   'P 1'
#
loop_
_entity.id
_entity.type
_entity.pdbx_description
1 polymer ?
#
loop_
_entity_poly.entity_id
_entity_poly.type
_entity_poly.pdbx_seq_one_letter_code
_entity_poly.pdbx_strand_id
1 'polypeptide(L)' 'MHSVLSVGLTGGIGAGKSEVSRLLVSYGAVLIDSDRIAREVVEPGTDGLAAVVAAFGPGVLAPDGS' A
#
# COMPACT_ATOMS: atom_id res chain seq x y z
N MET A 1 6.42 -26.68 -7.69
CA MET A 1 6.06 -25.25 -7.53
C MET A 1 7.37 -24.48 -7.50
N HIS A 2 7.65 -23.67 -8.53
CA HIS A 2 8.86 -22.85 -8.52
C HIS A 2 8.67 -21.72 -7.52
N SER A 3 9.60 -21.55 -6.58
CA SER A 3 9.59 -20.41 -5.66
C SER A 3 9.89 -19.15 -6.45
N VAL A 4 9.06 -18.12 -6.29
CA VAL A 4 9.34 -16.77 -6.81
C VAL A 4 10.31 -16.09 -5.85
N LEU A 5 11.29 -15.35 -6.38
CA LEU A 5 12.17 -14.50 -5.57
C LEU A 5 11.42 -13.24 -5.15
N SER A 6 11.29 -13.02 -3.84
CA SER A 6 10.72 -11.80 -3.26
C SER A 6 11.82 -10.91 -2.71
N VAL A 7 11.79 -9.62 -3.06
CA VAL A 7 12.80 -8.63 -2.64
C VAL A 7 12.09 -7.44 -2.01
N GLY A 8 12.50 -7.05 -0.80
CA GLY A 8 12.02 -5.84 -0.14
C GLY A 8 12.80 -4.60 -0.60
N LEU A 9 12.12 -3.61 -1.16
CA LEU A 9 12.70 -2.32 -1.52
C LEU A 9 12.36 -1.29 -0.43
N THR A 10 13.38 -0.76 0.24
CA THR A 10 13.23 0.25 1.31
C THR A 10 14.29 1.35 1.19
N GLY A 11 14.22 2.35 2.06
CA GLY A 11 15.03 3.55 2.04
C GLY A 11 14.31 4.74 2.67
N GLY A 12 15.07 5.75 3.10
CA GLY A 12 14.52 6.96 3.72
C GLY A 12 13.63 7.79 2.80
N ILE A 13 13.05 8.86 3.34
CA ILE A 13 12.32 9.87 2.57
C ILE A 13 13.31 10.51 1.57
N GLY A 14 12.87 10.68 0.32
CA GLY A 14 13.72 11.25 -0.74
C GLY A 14 14.79 10.32 -1.32
N ALA A 15 14.89 9.06 -0.87
CA ALA A 15 15.93 8.13 -1.33
C ALA A 15 15.71 7.55 -2.75
N GLY A 16 14.67 7.99 -3.47
CA GLY A 16 14.41 7.53 -4.84
C GLY A 16 13.80 6.12 -4.97
N LYS A 17 13.18 5.56 -3.92
CA LYS A 17 12.54 4.23 -3.95
C LYS A 17 11.56 4.06 -5.11
N SER A 18 10.71 5.05 -5.35
CA SER A 18 9.74 5.03 -6.45
C SER A 18 10.44 4.89 -7.80
N GLU A 19 11.57 5.56 -7.99
CA GLU A 19 12.35 5.46 -9.22
C GLU A 19 13.05 4.10 -9.37
N VAL A 20 13.61 3.56 -8.28
CA VAL A 20 14.19 2.21 -8.27
C VAL A 20 13.12 1.15 -8.59
N SER A 21 11.94 1.25 -7.98
CA SER A 21 10.83 0.32 -8.26
C SER A 21 10.37 0.41 -9.72
N ARG A 22 10.28 1.62 -10.30
CA ARG A 22 9.95 1.84 -11.70
C ARG A 22 10.96 1.18 -12.64
N LEU A 23 12.26 1.30 -12.32
CA LEU A 23 13.32 0.63 -13.08
C LEU A 23 13.22 -0.89 -12.98
N LEU A 24 13.00 -1.45 -11.78
CA LEU A 24 12.83 -2.90 -11.61
C LEU A 24 11.65 -3.43 -12.43
N VAL A 25 10.52 -2.72 -12.42
CA VAL A 25 9.36 -3.05 -13.27
C VAL A 25 9.72 -3.01 -14.75
N SER A 26 10.51 -2.03 -15.19
CA SER A 26 10.96 -1.94 -16.59
C SER A 26 11.82 -3.13 -17.03
N TYR A 27 12.44 -3.85 -16.08
CA TYR A 27 13.19 -5.08 -16.31
C TYR A 27 12.35 -6.36 -16.11
N GLY A 28 11.03 -6.23 -15.91
CA GLY A 28 10.09 -7.34 -15.80
C GLY A 28 9.79 -7.78 -14.36
N ALA A 29 10.22 -7.04 -13.34
CA ALA A 29 9.79 -7.32 -11.97
C ALA A 29 8.30 -7.00 -11.77
N VAL A 30 7.62 -7.80 -10.96
CA VAL A 30 6.27 -7.48 -10.47
C VAL A 30 6.40 -6.59 -9.24
N LEU A 31 5.75 -5.42 -9.26
CA LEU A 31 5.73 -4.51 -8.12
C LEU A 31 4.54 -4.80 -7.20
N ILE A 32 4.86 -5.07 -5.94
CA ILE A 32 3.90 -5.06 -4.83
C ILE A 32 4.12 -3.75 -4.08
N ASP A 33 3.24 -2.77 -4.30
CA ASP A 33 3.32 -1.44 -3.70
C ASP A 33 2.56 -1.40 -2.37
N SER A 34 3.29 -1.32 -1.27
CA SER A 34 2.70 -1.29 0.08
C SER A 34 1.89 -0.04 0.36
N ASP A 35 2.29 1.12 -0.18
CA ASP A 35 1.61 2.39 0.09
C ASP A 35 0.27 2.42 -0.63
N ARG A 36 0.22 1.88 -1.86
CA ARG A 36 -1.04 1.71 -2.60
C ARG A 36 -1.97 0.73 -1.88
N ILE A 37 -1.47 -0.45 -1.52
CA ILE A 37 -2.25 -1.49 -0.84
C ILE A 37 -2.80 -0.96 0.49
N ALA A 38 -2.00 -0.22 1.27
CA ALA A 38 -2.44 0.36 2.54
C ALA A 38 -3.63 1.31 2.39
N ARG A 39 -3.75 2.01 1.25
CA ARG A 39 -4.92 2.86 0.93
C ARG A 39 -6.11 2.02 0.49
N GLU A 40 -5.88 1.05 -0.40
CA GLU A 40 -6.94 0.19 -0.96
C GLU A 40 -7.67 -0.61 0.12
N VAL A 41 -6.95 -1.13 1.12
CA VAL A 41 -7.57 -1.93 2.18
C VAL A 41 -8.40 -1.12 3.18
N VAL A 42 -8.36 0.21 3.11
CA VAL A 42 -9.18 1.11 3.94
C VAL A 42 -10.08 2.02 3.09
N GLU A 43 -10.31 1.68 1.82
CA GLU A 43 -11.28 2.42 1.01
C GLU A 43 -12.70 2.29 1.58
N PRO A 44 -13.60 3.26 1.29
CA PRO A 44 -15.01 3.19 1.65
C PRO A 44 -15.64 1.84 1.30
N GLY A 45 -16.32 1.23 2.28
CA GLY A 45 -17.00 -0.06 2.11
C GLY A 45 -16.13 -1.29 2.33
N THR A 46 -14.84 -1.14 2.66
CA THR A 46 -13.96 -2.26 3.02
C THR A 46 -14.09 -2.65 4.49
N ASP A 47 -13.84 -3.93 4.77
CA ASP A 47 -13.72 -4.43 6.15
C ASP A 47 -12.58 -3.74 6.92
N GLY A 48 -11.52 -3.33 6.22
CA GLY A 48 -10.40 -2.62 6.83
C GLY A 48 -10.80 -1.23 7.32
N LEU A 49 -11.57 -0.46 6.54
CA LEU A 49 -12.12 0.81 7.03
C LEU A 49 -13.07 0.60 8.21
N ALA A 50 -13.93 -0.41 8.15
CA ALA A 50 -14.83 -0.75 9.24
C ALA A 50 -14.06 -1.07 10.55
N ALA A 51 -12.95 -1.81 10.44
CA ALA A 51 -12.09 -2.10 11.59
C ALA A 51 -11.40 -0.85 12.16
N VAL A 52 -10.93 0.06 11.30
CA VAL A 52 -10.35 1.36 11.72
C VAL A 52 -11.41 2.19 12.48
N VAL A 53 -12.62 2.31 11.94
CA VAL A 53 -13.72 3.03 12.60
C VAL A 53 -14.11 2.37 13.93
N ALA A 54 -14.14 1.03 14.01
CA ALA A 54 -14.43 0.33 15.25
C ALA A 54 -13.37 0.58 16.33
N ALA A 55 -12.11 0.75 15.95
CA ALA A 55 -11.00 0.99 16.88
C ALA A 55 -10.90 2.45 17.33
N PHE A 56 -11.12 3.41 16.42
CA PHE A 56 -10.84 4.84 16.65
C PHE A 56 -12.09 5.73 16.71
N GLY A 57 -13.27 5.17 16.40
CA GLY A 57 -14.55 5.89 16.35
C GLY A 57 -14.81 6.56 14.99
N PRO A 58 -16.05 7.06 14.76
CA PRO A 58 -16.47 7.61 13.47
C PRO A 58 -15.80 8.94 13.10
N GLY A 59 -15.12 9.61 14.05
CA GLY A 59 -14.42 10.87 13.79
C GLY A 59 -13.16 10.73 12.93
N VAL A 60 -12.73 9.51 12.62
CA VAL A 60 -11.63 9.24 11.67
C VAL A 60 -12.07 9.45 10.22
N LEU A 61 -13.39 9.43 9.95
CA LEU A 61 -13.95 9.57 8.60
C LEU A 61 -14.01 11.04 8.17
N ALA A 62 -13.71 11.27 6.90
CA ALA A 62 -14.00 12.51 6.20
C ALA A 62 -15.53 12.66 5.96
N PRO A 63 -16.02 13.87 5.60
CA PRO A 63 -17.44 14.11 5.39
C PRO A 63 -18.11 13.25 4.30
N ASP A 64 -17.33 12.76 3.33
CA ASP A 64 -17.80 11.86 2.26
C ASP A 64 -17.75 10.38 2.65
N GLY A 65 -17.33 10.07 3.87
CA GLY A 65 -17.20 8.71 4.38
C GLY A 65 -15.91 7.98 4.01
N SER A 66 -14.92 8.70 3.46
CA SER A 66 -13.53 8.22 3.31
C SER A 66 -12.72 8.27 4.60
#